data_AF-I1CRX3-F1
#
_entry.id   AF-I1CRX3-F1
#
_cell.length_a   1.000
_cell.length_b   1.000
_cell.length_c   1.000
_cell.angle_alpha   90.00
_cell.angle_beta   90.00
_cell.angle_gamma   90.00
#
_symmetry.space_group_name_H-M   'P 1'
#
loop_
_entity.id
_entity.type
_entity.pdbx_description
1 polymer ?
#
loop_
_entity_poly.entity_id
_entity_poly.type
_entity_poly.pdbx_seq_one_letter_code
_entity_poly.pdbx_strand_id
1 'polypeptide(L)'
;MKRISRGPVRGISFKLQEEERERRDNYVPEFSALDTSAIEVDPETKELLKAINFENLPGVQVTNPIAAQADVRRGRRDNRGPRAPRAQAEASA
;
A
#
# COMPACT_ATOMS: atom_id res chain seq x y z
N MET A 1 -16.73 5.50 -28.83
CA MET A 1 -15.89 6.13 -27.78
C MET A 1 -14.87 5.12 -27.24
N LYS A 2 -13.60 5.16 -27.68
CA LYS A 2 -12.57 4.18 -27.27
C LYS A 2 -11.98 4.43 -25.86
N ARG A 3 -12.22 5.60 -25.26
CA ARG A 3 -11.67 6.01 -23.96
C ARG A 3 -12.57 5.59 -22.79
N ILE A 4 -13.89 5.73 -22.92
CA ILE A 4 -14.87 5.35 -21.89
C ILE A 4 -14.87 3.84 -21.63
N SER A 5 -14.65 3.03 -22.67
CA SER A 5 -14.51 1.58 -22.55
C SER A 5 -13.22 1.13 -21.85
N ARG A 6 -12.21 2.01 -21.76
CA ARG A 6 -10.94 1.73 -21.08
C ARG A 6 -10.96 2.18 -19.61
N GLY A 7 -11.99 2.90 -19.17
CA GLY A 7 -12.13 3.36 -17.80
C GLY A 7 -12.70 4.78 -17.68
N PRO A 8 -12.76 5.31 -16.45
CA PRO A 8 -13.27 6.65 -16.17
C PRO A 8 -12.39 7.71 -16.85
N VAL A 9 -13.03 8.72 -17.43
CA VAL A 9 -12.34 9.82 -18.11
C VAL A 9 -12.41 11.07 -17.24
N ARG A 10 -11.25 11.64 -16.88
CA ARG A 10 -11.19 12.84 -16.03
C ARG A 10 -11.97 14.00 -16.66
N GLY A 11 -12.87 14.61 -15.89
CA GLY A 11 -13.64 15.81 -16.28
C GLY A 11 -14.91 15.54 -17.10
N ILE A 12 -15.32 14.28 -17.25
CA ILE A 12 -16.60 13.89 -17.86
C ILE A 12 -17.27 12.93 -16.90
N SER A 13 -18.53 13.20 -16.53
CA SER A 13 -19.36 12.22 -15.84
C SER A 13 -20.34 11.59 -16.82
N PHE A 14 -20.50 10.27 -16.71
CA PHE A 14 -21.47 9.52 -17.48
C PHE A 14 -22.36 8.80 -16.47
N LYS A 15 -23.68 8.86 -16.66
CA LYS A 15 -24.67 8.35 -15.70
C LYS A 15 -24.37 6.93 -15.20
N LEU A 16 -23.84 6.05 -16.07
CA LEU A 16 -23.46 4.68 -15.71
C LEU A 16 -22.25 4.62 -14.77
N GLN A 17 -21.27 5.51 -14.94
CA GLN A 17 -20.09 5.60 -14.07
C GLN A 17 -20.45 6.17 -12.71
N GLU A 18 -21.40 7.10 -12.66
CA GLU A 18 -21.92 7.67 -11.41
C GLU A 18 -22.67 6.60 -10.60
N GLU A 19 -23.54 5.80 -11.23
CA GLU A 19 -24.28 4.73 -10.56
C GLU A 19 -23.36 3.58 -10.09
N GLU A 20 -22.34 3.21 -10.88
CA GLU A 20 -21.34 2.23 -10.46
C GLU A 20 -20.48 2.76 -9.31
N ARG A 21 -20.13 4.06 -9.33
CA ARG A 21 -19.43 4.70 -8.22
C ARG A 21 -20.30 4.73 -6.97
N GLU A 22 -21.58 5.06 -7.10
CA GLU A 22 -22.52 5.09 -5.98
C GLU A 22 -22.74 3.70 -5.38
N ARG A 23 -22.80 2.64 -6.20
CA ARG A 23 -22.82 1.25 -5.69
C ARG A 23 -21.52 0.84 -5.00
N ARG A 24 -20.36 1.29 -5.48
CA ARG A 24 -19.06 1.01 -4.84
C ARG A 24 -18.87 1.80 -3.55
N ASP A 25 -19.26 3.07 -3.55
CA ASP A 25 -19.13 3.97 -2.41
C ASP A 25 -20.14 3.59 -1.30
N ASN A 26 -21.34 3.11 -1.64
CA ASN A 26 -22.33 2.58 -0.69
C ASN A 26 -22.11 1.11 -0.32
N TYR A 27 -21.09 0.44 -0.87
CA TYR A 27 -20.83 -0.95 -0.55
C TYR A 27 -20.28 -1.06 0.87
N VAL A 28 -21.09 -1.63 1.77
CA VAL A 28 -20.66 -2.00 3.12
C VAL A 28 -20.35 -3.49 3.13
N PRO A 29 -19.11 -3.91 3.46
CA PRO A 29 -18.77 -5.32 3.56
C PRO A 29 -19.48 -5.99 4.74
N GLU A 30 -19.70 -7.31 4.66
CA GLU A 30 -20.31 -8.08 5.74
C GLU A 30 -19.45 -8.14 7.01
N PHE A 31 -18.12 -8.12 6.83
CA PHE A 31 -17.15 -8.15 7.92
C PHE A 31 -16.30 -6.89 7.90
N SER A 32 -16.22 -6.21 9.04
CA SER A 32 -15.31 -5.09 9.22
C SER A 32 -13.90 -5.60 9.46
N ALA A 33 -12.93 -5.08 8.71
CA ALA A 33 -11.52 -5.39 8.95
C ALA A 33 -11.01 -4.93 10.33
N LEU A 34 -11.76 -4.05 11.01
CA LEU A 34 -11.48 -3.56 12.36
C LEU A 34 -11.95 -4.52 13.45
N ASP A 35 -12.84 -5.47 13.14
CA ASP A 35 -13.32 -6.46 14.11
C ASP A 35 -12.30 -7.61 14.21
N THR A 36 -11.13 -7.29 14.75
CA THR A 36 -10.07 -8.25 15.02
C THR A 36 -10.14 -8.69 16.47
N SER A 37 -10.18 -10.00 16.71
CA SER A 37 -10.20 -10.60 18.06
C SER A 37 -8.92 -10.35 18.85
N ALA A 38 -7.81 -10.06 18.17
CA ALA A 38 -6.52 -9.70 18.77
C ALA A 38 -5.99 -8.42 18.12
N ILE A 39 -5.77 -7.39 18.93
CA ILE A 39 -5.15 -6.12 18.55
C ILE A 39 -3.71 -6.18 19.05
N GLU A 40 -2.77 -6.27 18.12
CA GLU A 40 -1.34 -6.26 18.42
C GLU A 40 -0.89 -4.81 18.68
N VAL A 41 -0.25 -4.59 19.82
CA VAL A 41 0.14 -3.27 20.32
C VAL A 41 1.60 -3.32 20.78
N ASP A 42 2.35 -2.26 20.50
CA ASP A 42 3.72 -2.11 20.99
C ASP A 42 3.76 -1.87 22.51
N PRO A 43 4.91 -2.12 23.18
CA PRO A 43 5.04 -1.82 24.61
C PRO A 43 4.81 -0.34 24.95
N GLU A 44 5.29 0.59 24.12
CA GLU A 44 5.12 2.04 24.33
C GLU A 44 3.65 2.48 24.20
N THR A 45 2.92 1.90 23.25
CA THR A 45 1.50 2.22 23.05
C THR A 45 0.63 1.61 24.14
N LYS A 46 1.06 0.52 24.80
CA LYS A 46 0.42 0.05 26.04
C LYS A 46 0.58 1.03 27.20
N GLU A 47 1.72 1.69 27.33
CA GLU A 47 1.91 2.73 28.35
C GLU A 47 1.04 3.95 28.08
N LEU A 48 0.87 4.32 26.82
CA LEU A 48 -0.09 5.35 26.41
C LEU A 48 -1.53 4.97 26.78
N LEU A 49 -1.95 3.74 26.53
CA LEU A 49 -3.28 3.26 26.92
C LEU A 49 -3.51 3.37 28.44
N LYS A 50 -2.48 3.13 29.26
CA LYS A 50 -2.53 3.36 30.71
C LYS A 50 -2.69 4.83 31.06
N ALA A 51 -1.93 5.72 30.43
CA ALA A 51 -1.99 7.16 30.70
C ALA A 51 -3.37 7.78 30.38
N ILE A 52 -4.09 7.22 29.40
CA ILE A 52 -5.44 7.67 29.01
C ILE A 52 -6.53 6.92 29.80
N ASN A 53 -6.17 6.03 30.74
CA ASN A 53 -7.07 5.18 31.53
C ASN A 53 -7.86 4.14 30.72
N PHE A 54 -7.36 3.71 29.55
CA PHE A 54 -7.92 2.64 28.72
C PHE A 54 -7.13 1.33 28.90
N GLU A 55 -6.97 0.89 30.14
CA GLU A 55 -6.12 -0.26 30.49
C GLU A 55 -6.73 -1.62 30.15
N ASN A 56 -8.07 -1.70 30.16
CA ASN A 56 -8.81 -2.97 30.12
C ASN A 56 -9.57 -3.18 28.80
N LEU A 57 -8.95 -2.83 27.67
CA LEU A 57 -9.54 -3.12 26.36
C LEU A 57 -9.43 -4.63 26.05
N PRO A 58 -10.54 -5.30 25.71
CA PRO A 58 -10.51 -6.71 25.35
C PRO A 58 -9.72 -6.92 24.05
N GLY A 59 -8.93 -7.99 23.99
CA GLY A 59 -8.20 -8.37 22.77
C GLY A 59 -6.84 -7.70 22.57
N VAL A 60 -6.39 -6.80 23.46
CA VAL A 60 -5.06 -6.18 23.34
C VAL A 60 -3.94 -7.16 23.71
N GLN A 61 -3.02 -7.41 22.77
CA GLN A 61 -1.84 -8.25 22.94
C GLN A 61 -0.58 -7.45 22.66
N VAL A 62 0.44 -7.58 23.52
CA VAL A 62 1.72 -6.88 23.33
C VAL A 62 2.61 -7.71 22.42
N THR A 63 3.06 -7.13 21.31
CA THR A 63 4.06 -7.76 20.43
C THR A 63 5.38 -7.00 20.52
N ASN A 64 6.50 -7.74 20.42
CA ASN A 64 7.82 -7.12 20.37
C ASN A 64 8.13 -6.74 18.92
N PRO A 65 8.63 -5.54 18.64
CA PRO A 65 8.94 -5.13 17.29
C PRO A 65 10.03 -6.02 16.70
N ILE A 66 9.72 -6.70 15.60
CA ILE A 66 10.72 -7.40 14.79
C ILE A 66 11.55 -6.32 14.10
N ALA A 67 12.82 -6.18 14.51
CA ALA A 67 13.74 -5.26 13.86
C ALA A 67 13.77 -5.56 12.35
N ALA A 68 13.36 -4.58 11.54
CA ALA A 68 13.37 -4.70 10.09
C ALA A 68 14.80 -5.04 9.63
N GLN A 69 15.01 -6.27 9.16
CA GLN A 69 16.27 -6.67 8.56
C GLN A 69 16.47 -5.82 7.31
N ALA A 70 17.45 -4.93 7.36
CA ALA A 70 17.81 -4.05 6.25
C ALA A 70 18.02 -4.90 4.99
N ASP A 71 17.24 -4.61 3.95
CA ASP A 71 17.26 -5.25 2.65
C ASP A 71 18.71 -5.47 2.14
N VAL A 72 19.13 -6.74 2.13
CA VAL A 72 20.38 -7.26 1.52
C VAL A 72 20.40 -7.01 -0.02
N ARG A 73 19.36 -6.40 -0.58
CA ARG A 73 19.20 -6.10 -2.00
C ARG A 73 20.12 -5.00 -2.53
N ARG A 74 20.85 -4.27 -1.67
CA ARG A 74 21.84 -3.26 -2.10
C ARG A 74 23.17 -3.85 -2.56
N GLY A 75 23.45 -5.14 -2.36
CA GLY A 75 24.71 -5.78 -2.78
C GLY A 75 24.76 -6.27 -4.24
N ARG A 76 23.65 -6.21 -5.00
CA ARG A 76 23.56 -6.81 -6.35
C ARG A 76 23.61 -5.80 -7.51
N ARG A 77 23.98 -4.54 -7.24
CA ARG A 77 24.12 -3.51 -8.28
C ARG A 77 25.57 -3.27 -8.69
N ASP A 78 26.52 -3.61 -7.82
CA ASP A 78 27.95 -3.32 -8.03
C ASP A 78 28.68 -4.36 -8.90
N ASN A 79 28.06 -5.52 -9.17
CA ASN A 79 28.61 -6.55 -10.07
C ASN A 79 28.19 -6.41 -11.56
N ARG A 80 27.53 -5.31 -11.95
CA ARG A 80 27.37 -4.98 -13.37
C ARG A 80 28.58 -4.16 -13.80
N GLY A 81 29.57 -4.86 -14.36
CA GLY A 81 30.74 -4.25 -15.01
C GLY A 81 30.35 -3.18 -16.05
N PRO A 82 31.29 -2.34 -16.47
CA PRO A 82 31.03 -1.17 -17.30
C PRO A 82 30.29 -1.56 -18.58
N ARG A 83 29.13 -0.93 -18.80
CA ARG A 83 28.31 -1.13 -20.00
C ARG A 83 29.12 -0.64 -21.21
N ALA A 84 29.34 -1.53 -22.19
CA ALA A 84 30.12 -1.23 -23.39
C ALA A 84 29.56 0.01 -24.13
N PRO A 85 30.42 0.88 -24.67
CA PRO A 85 29.99 2.08 -25.38
C PRO A 85 29.24 1.70 -26.67
N ARG A 86 28.17 2.45 -26.95
CA ARG A 86 27.36 2.31 -28.15
C ARG A 86 28.22 2.71 -29.36
N ALA A 87 28.54 1.75 -30.24
CA ALA A 87 29.20 2.03 -31.50
C ALA A 87 28.40 3.07 -32.29
N GLN A 88 29.05 4.17 -32.63
CA GLN A 88 28.49 5.17 -33.54
C GLN A 88 28.40 4.50 -34.91
N ALA A 89 27.19 4.43 -35.47
CA ALA A 89 27.00 4.01 -36.84
C ALA A 89 27.72 5.03 -37.72
N GLU A 90 28.86 4.62 -38.27
CA GLU A 90 29.62 5.38 -39.24
C GLU A 90 28.73 5.73 -40.42
N ALA A 91 28.84 7.00 -40.81
CA ALA A 91 28.28 7.52 -42.03
C ALA A 91 28.84 6.77 -43.25
N SER A 92 27.98 6.37 -44.17
CA SER A 92 28.40 6.09 -45.54
C SER A 92 27.21 6.20 -46.49
N ALA A 93 27.34 7.18 -47.38
CA ALA A 93 26.72 7.38 -48.70
C ALA A 93 25.19 7.54 -48.80
#